data_AF-A0A1Y3WTU4-F1
#
_entry.id   AF-A0A1Y3WTU4-F1
#
_cell.length_a   1.000
_cell.length_b   1.000
_cell.length_c   1.000
_cell.angle_alpha   90.00
_cell.angle_beta   90.00
_cell.angle_gamma   90.00
#
_symmetry.space_group_name_H-M   'P 1'
#
loop_
_entity.id
_entity.type
_entity.pdbx_description
1 polymer ?
#
loop_
_entity_poly.entity_id
_entity_poly.type
_entity_poly.pdbx_seq_one_letter_code
_entity_poly.pdbx_strand_id
1 'polypeptide(L)'
;MLLDLLNSGSNVTVAVSIRELKVFADYLIAATRRELEDEIAAQKQEKYLTAKQVSEILNVHPSTISRWKERGYLIPCEIGGKRRYKLSDLKALLGNAAKGGSHE
;
A
#
# COMPACT_ATOMS: atom_id res chain seq x y z
N MET A 1 -27.83 -11.21 -20.78
CA MET A 1 -28.79 -10.27 -21.40
C MET A 1 -28.37 -8.81 -21.23
N LEU A 2 -28.28 -8.24 -20.01
CA LEU A 2 -27.80 -6.85 -19.82
C LEU A 2 -26.27 -6.71 -19.99
N LEU A 3 -25.49 -7.69 -19.52
CA LEU A 3 -24.04 -7.74 -19.77
C LEU A 3 -23.71 -7.81 -21.27
N ASP A 4 -24.55 -8.49 -22.05
CA ASP A 4 -24.34 -8.64 -23.49
C ASP A 4 -24.55 -7.31 -24.24
N LEU A 5 -25.49 -6.48 -23.77
CA LEU A 5 -25.74 -5.13 -24.30
C LEU A 5 -24.62 -4.15 -23.96
N LEU A 6 -23.97 -4.29 -22.79
CA LEU A 6 -22.79 -3.50 -22.42
C LEU A 6 -21.59 -3.81 -23.32
N ASN A 7 -21.46 -5.07 -23.75
CA ASN A 7 -20.34 -5.53 -24.56
C ASN A 7 -20.59 -5.41 -26.08
N SER A 8 -21.83 -5.16 -26.51
CA SER A 8 -22.19 -5.11 -27.93
C SER A 8 -21.89 -3.77 -28.63
N GLY A 9 -21.29 -2.80 -27.92
CA GLY A 9 -20.95 -1.47 -28.46
C GLY A 9 -22.16 -0.67 -28.96
N SER A 10 -23.37 -1.11 -28.62
CA SER A 10 -24.63 -0.52 -29.06
C SER A 10 -24.99 0.64 -28.15
N ASN A 11 -25.41 1.76 -28.73
CA ASN A 11 -25.80 2.93 -27.94
C ASN A 11 -27.20 2.70 -27.35
N VAL A 12 -27.27 2.33 -26.07
CA VAL A 12 -28.51 1.99 -25.37
C VAL A 12 -28.84 3.06 -24.32
N THR A 13 -30.02 3.67 -24.46
CA THR A 13 -30.55 4.59 -23.45
C THR A 13 -31.44 3.81 -22.48
N VAL A 14 -31.12 3.88 -21.19
CA VAL A 14 -31.93 3.25 -20.12
C VAL A 14 -32.67 4.36 -19.37
N ALA A 15 -34.00 4.26 -19.32
CA ALA A 15 -34.82 5.14 -18.50
C ALA A 15 -34.85 4.61 -17.06
N VAL A 16 -34.41 5.43 -16.11
CA VAL A 16 -34.41 5.12 -14.67
C VAL A 16 -35.05 6.27 -13.90
N SER A 17 -35.66 5.97 -12.76
CA SER A 17 -36.16 7.03 -11.88
C SER A 17 -35.02 7.75 -11.15
N ILE A 18 -35.24 9.00 -10.77
CA ILE A 18 -34.28 9.79 -9.97
C ILE A 18 -33.97 9.08 -8.63
N ARG A 19 -34.95 8.38 -8.06
CA ARG A 19 -34.77 7.60 -6.83
C ARG A 19 -33.77 6.46 -7.03
N GLU A 20 -33.93 5.68 -8.10
CA GLU A 20 -33.01 4.58 -8.43
C GLU A 20 -31.61 5.09 -8.73
N LEU A 21 -31.50 6.22 -9.46
CA LEU A 21 -30.22 6.85 -9.75
C LEU A 21 -29.49 7.28 -8.45
N LYS A 22 -30.23 7.83 -7.47
CA LYS A 22 -29.67 8.17 -6.16
C LYS A 22 -29.15 6.93 -5.42
N VAL A 23 -29.95 5.86 -5.36
CA VAL A 23 -29.56 4.61 -4.69
C VAL A 23 -28.31 4.02 -5.33
N PHE A 24 -28.23 4.06 -6.66
CA PHE A 24 -27.05 3.61 -7.39
C PHE A 24 -25.81 4.47 -7.08
N ALA A 25 -25.95 5.79 -7.04
CA ALA A 25 -24.86 6.69 -6.66
C ALA A 25 -24.37 6.45 -5.22
N ASP A 26 -25.28 6.31 -4.27
CA ASP A 26 -24.95 6.00 -2.87
C ASP A 26 -24.23 4.65 -2.76
N TYR A 27 -24.67 3.64 -3.52
CA TYR A 27 -24.03 2.33 -3.60
C TYR A 27 -22.59 2.44 -4.14
N LEU A 28 -22.38 3.15 -5.26
CA LEU A 28 -21.04 3.34 -5.83
C LEU A 28 -20.11 4.03 -4.84
N ILE A 29 -20.56 5.10 -4.18
CA ILE A 29 -19.76 5.82 -3.17
C ILE A 29 -19.38 4.88 -2.02
N ALA A 30 -20.34 4.10 -1.51
CA ALA A 30 -20.08 3.16 -0.42
C ALA A 30 -19.13 2.03 -0.82
N ALA A 31 -19.29 1.47 -2.03
CA ALA A 31 -18.44 0.41 -2.56
C ALA A 31 -17.00 0.90 -2.73
N THR A 32 -16.81 2.06 -3.39
CA THR A 32 -15.49 2.66 -3.56
C THR A 32 -14.84 3.01 -2.21
N ARG A 33 -15.61 3.58 -1.27
CA ARG A 33 -15.08 3.88 0.06
C ARG A 33 -14.60 2.62 0.78
N ARG A 34 -15.33 1.51 0.66
CA ARG A 34 -14.97 0.24 1.28
C ARG A 34 -13.67 -0.33 0.70
N GLU A 35 -13.50 -0.29 -0.62
CA GLU A 35 -12.25 -0.71 -1.27
C GLU A 35 -11.05 0.13 -0.79
N LEU A 36 -11.21 1.46 -0.69
CA LEU A 36 -10.18 2.33 -0.13
C LEU A 36 -9.89 2.02 1.35
N GLU A 37 -10.92 1.74 2.16
CA GLU A 37 -10.76 1.39 3.57
C GLU A 37 -10.03 0.05 3.73
N ASP A 38 -10.34 -0.95 2.89
CA ASP A 38 -9.67 -2.24 2.86
C ASP A 38 -8.20 -2.12 2.42
N GLU A 39 -7.91 -1.28 1.41
CA GLU A 39 -6.54 -0.97 1.00
C GLU A 39 -5.76 -0.24 2.11
N ILE A 40 -6.38 0.73 2.79
CA ILE A 40 -5.77 1.44 3.92
C ILE A 40 -5.54 0.49 5.10
N ALA A 41 -6.48 -0.42 5.39
CA ALA A 41 -6.34 -1.42 6.44
C ALA A 41 -5.22 -2.41 6.12
N ALA A 42 -5.11 -2.86 4.86
CA ALA A 42 -4.02 -3.71 4.39
C ALA A 42 -2.67 -2.99 4.45
N GLN A 43 -2.63 -1.68 4.16
CA GLN A 43 -1.44 -0.85 4.33
C GLN A 43 -1.09 -0.58 5.80
N LYS A 44 -2.09 -0.55 6.69
CA LYS A 44 -1.92 -0.41 8.14
C LYS A 44 -1.42 -1.68 8.85
N GLN A 45 -1.51 -2.85 8.23
CA GLN A 45 -0.87 -4.04 8.78
C GLN A 45 0.65 -3.91 8.68
N GLU A 46 1.26 -3.45 9.77
CA GLU A 46 2.70 -3.37 9.91
C GLU A 46 3.32 -4.75 9.70
N LYS A 47 4.22 -4.86 8.72
CA LYS A 47 4.94 -6.10 8.43
C LYS A 47 6.32 -6.05 9.07
N TYR A 48 6.66 -7.12 9.79
CA TYR A 48 7.92 -7.24 10.52
C TYR A 48 8.90 -8.15 9.77
N LEU A 49 9.90 -7.53 9.15
CA LEU A 49 10.87 -8.19 8.29
C LEU A 49 12.12 -8.60 9.05
N THR A 50 12.79 -9.65 8.57
CA THR A 50 14.12 -10.06 9.04
C THR A 50 15.21 -9.22 8.38
N ALA A 51 16.41 -9.17 8.97
CA ALA A 51 17.55 -8.48 8.37
C ALA A 51 17.84 -8.91 6.92
N LYS A 52 17.66 -10.20 6.62
CA LYS A 52 17.85 -10.77 5.28
C LYS A 52 16.83 -10.21 4.27
N GLN A 53 15.56 -10.17 4.64
CA GLN A 53 14.51 -9.61 3.78
C GLN A 53 14.71 -8.11 3.54
N VAL A 54 15.16 -7.38 4.58
CA VAL A 54 15.51 -5.96 4.46
C VAL A 54 16.67 -5.77 3.48
N SER A 55 17.73 -6.58 3.57
CA SER A 55 18.86 -6.51 2.63
C SER A 55 18.46 -6.79 1.19
N GLU A 56 17.55 -7.74 0.97
CA GLU A 56 17.03 -8.06 -0.37
C GLU A 56 16.21 -6.90 -0.95
N ILE A 57 15.31 -6.30 -0.15
CA ILE A 57 14.46 -5.18 -0.60
C ILE A 57 15.29 -3.94 -0.94
N LEU A 58 16.27 -3.62 -0.09
CA LEU A 58 17.12 -2.43 -0.28
C LEU A 58 18.30 -2.68 -1.22
N ASN A 59 18.48 -3.92 -1.68
CA ASN A 59 19.63 -4.38 -2.46
C ASN A 59 20.98 -3.95 -1.85
N VAL A 60 21.11 -4.12 -0.53
CA VAL A 60 22.33 -3.79 0.22
C VAL A 60 22.87 -5.02 0.93
N HIS A 61 24.17 -5.06 1.19
CA HIS A 61 24.77 -6.17 1.91
C HIS A 61 24.24 -6.26 3.36
N PRO A 62 24.00 -7.45 3.94
CA PRO A 62 23.49 -7.60 5.32
C PRO A 62 24.33 -6.90 6.40
N SER A 63 25.64 -6.77 6.18
CA SER A 63 26.53 -6.03 7.10
C SER A 63 26.20 -4.52 7.15
N THR A 64 25.67 -3.95 6.07
CA THR A 64 25.20 -2.56 6.03
C THR A 64 23.99 -2.35 6.95
N ILE A 65 23.06 -3.31 6.98
CA ILE A 65 21.90 -3.27 7.87
C ILE A 65 22.34 -3.29 9.34
N SER A 66 23.33 -4.12 9.69
CA SER A 66 23.91 -4.14 11.05
C SER A 66 24.56 -2.81 11.42
N ARG A 67 25.28 -2.17 10.50
CA ARG A 67 25.87 -0.83 10.73
C ARG A 67 24.80 0.27 10.88
N TRP A 68 23.70 0.17 10.13
CA TRP A 68 22.58 1.13 10.24
C TRP A 68 21.87 1.04 11.59
N LYS A 69 21.79 -0.16 12.18
CA LYS A 69 21.34 -0.32 13.57
C LYS A 69 22.22 0.48 14.52
N GLU A 70 23.54 0.33 14.44
CA GLU A 70 24.49 1.02 15.34
C GLU A 70 24.42 2.54 15.21
N ARG A 71 24.19 3.02 13.99
CA ARG A 71 24.07 4.46 13.67
C ARG A 71 22.66 5.02 13.86
N GLY A 72 21.67 4.19 14.19
CA GLY A 72 20.27 4.61 14.40
C GLY A 72 19.46 4.89 13.14
N TYR A 73 19.96 4.58 11.93
CA TYR A 73 19.22 4.77 10.68
C TYR A 73 18.07 3.78 10.51
N LEU A 74 18.24 2.56 11.01
CA LEU A 74 17.22 1.53 10.95
C LEU A 74 17.27 0.71 12.25
N ILE A 75 16.28 0.95 13.12
CA ILE A 75 16.25 0.40 14.47
C ILE A 75 15.39 -0.86 14.49
N PRO A 76 15.92 -2.03 14.87
CA PRO A 76 15.12 -3.24 15.00
C PRO A 76 14.23 -3.20 16.24
N CYS A 77 13.04 -3.78 16.15
CA CYS A 77 12.16 -4.14 17.25
C CYS A 77 12.38 -5.61 17.63
N GLU A 78 12.35 -5.93 18.93
CA GLU A 78 12.43 -7.30 19.40
C GLU A 78 11.01 -7.89 19.56
N ILE A 79 10.73 -8.94 18.79
CA ILE A 79 9.45 -9.65 18.83
C ILE A 79 9.77 -11.13 19.10
N GLY A 80 9.41 -11.61 20.30
CA GLY A 80 9.68 -12.98 20.73
C GLY A 80 11.18 -13.33 20.73
N GLY A 81 12.04 -12.40 21.16
CA GLY A 81 13.50 -12.56 21.20
C GLY A 81 14.19 -12.52 19.82
N LYS A 82 13.44 -12.29 18.74
CA LYS A 82 13.99 -12.12 17.39
C LYS A 82 13.92 -10.66 16.97
N ARG A 83 15.01 -10.17 16.39
CA ARG A 83 15.08 -8.82 15.82
C ARG A 83 14.31 -8.75 14.51
N ARG A 84 13.42 -7.77 14.40
CA ARG A 84 12.61 -7.48 13.22
C ARG A 84 12.63 -6.00 12.89
N TYR A 85 12.47 -5.67 11.62
CA TYR A 85 12.41 -4.31 11.13
C TYR A 85 11.00 -4.03 10.61
N LYS A 86 10.47 -2.85 10.90
CA LYS A 86 9.15 -2.44 10.41
C LYS A 86 9.26 -2.08 8.93
N LEU A 87 8.29 -2.54 8.14
CA LEU A 87 8.21 -2.18 6.74
C LEU A 87 7.95 -0.67 6.58
N SER A 88 7.23 -0.05 7.52
CA SER A 88 7.04 1.40 7.53
C SER A 88 8.35 2.18 7.65
N ASP A 89 9.26 1.77 8.54
CA ASP A 89 10.57 2.41 8.71
C ASP A 89 11.42 2.29 7.42
N LEU A 90 11.37 1.14 6.75
CA LEU A 90 12.01 0.96 5.43
C LEU A 90 11.43 1.89 4.37
N LYS A 91 10.09 1.99 4.31
CA LYS A 91 9.40 2.88 3.36
C LYS A 91 9.72 4.35 3.61
N ALA A 92 9.79 4.76 4.88
CA ALA A 92 10.20 6.11 5.26
C ALA A 92 11.64 6.40 4.83
N LEU A 93 12.55 5.43 5.01
CA LEU A 93 13.94 5.53 4.57
C LEU A 93 14.07 5.68 3.05
N LEU A 94 13.31 4.89 2.27
CA LEU A 94 13.27 5.01 0.81
C LEU A 94 12.63 6.34 0.34
N GLY A 95 11.55 6.76 0.99
CA GLY A 95 10.90 8.05 0.70
C GLY A 95 11.80 9.26 0.99
N ASN A 96 12.63 9.17 2.03
CA ASN A 96 13.62 10.20 2.35
C ASN A 96 14.83 10.16 1.40
N ALA A 97 15.29 8.98 0.97
CA ALA A 97 16.35 8.85 -0.02
C ALA A 97 15.98 9.51 -1.36
N ALA A 98 14.72 9.41 -1.79
CA ALA A 98 14.21 10.09 -2.99
C ALA A 98 14.22 11.63 -2.89
N LYS A 99 14.22 12.19 -1.67
CA LYS A 99 14.31 13.64 -1.42
C LYS A 99 15.74 14.14 -1.22
N GLY A 100 16.73 13.25 -1.12
CA GLY A 100 18.15 13.58 -0.89
C GLY A 100 19.01 13.58 -2.16
N GLY A 101 18.43 13.40 -3.35
CA GLY A 101 19.14 13.40 -4.64
C GLY A 101 19.39 14.79 -5.23
N SER A 102 19.90 15.74 -4.43
CA SER A 102 20.42 17.02 -4.90
C SER A 102 21.60 17.43 -4.01
N HIS A 103 22.73 17.75 -4.64
CA HIS A 103 24.11 17.93 -4.15
C HIS A 103 24.96 16.65 -4.16
N GLU A 104 26.12 16.58 -4.82
CA GLU A 104 26.85 17.47 -5.74
C GLU A 104 27.90 16.58 -6.45
#